data_AF-U4K9U6-F1
#
_entry.id   AF-U4K9U6-F1
#
_cell.length_a   1.000
_cell.length_b   1.000
_cell.length_c   1.000
_cell.angle_alpha   90.00
_cell.angle_beta   90.00
_cell.angle_gamma   90.00
#
_symmetry.space_group_name_H-M   'P 1'
#
loop_
_entity.id
_entity.type
_entity.pdbx_description
1 polymer ?
#
loop_
_entity_poly.entity_id
_entity_poly.type
_entity_poly.pdbx_seq_one_letter_code
_entity_poly.pdbx_strand_id
1 'polypeptide(L)' 'MKDKTLQSETHRLLDEMDKESQAYKPPMGLGFVKPWLTKTVWLFKAFNQRLNALEKERS' A
#
# COMPACT_ATOMS: atom_id res chain seq x y z
N MET A 1 12.82 -22.84 13.05
CA MET A 1 11.61 -22.60 12.23
C MET A 1 11.01 -21.24 12.60
N LYS A 2 11.44 -20.15 11.94
CA LYS A 2 10.97 -18.78 12.21
C LYS A 2 10.69 -18.01 10.90
N ASP A 3 10.43 -18.73 9.82
CA ASP A 3 10.23 -18.19 8.47
C ASP A 3 8.76 -18.14 8.04
N LYS A 4 7.83 -18.52 8.92
CA LYS A 4 6.39 -18.53 8.63
C LYS A 4 5.69 -17.20 8.85
N THR A 5 6.34 -16.20 9.44
CA THR A 5 5.65 -14.99 9.90
C THR A 5 5.67 -13.88 8.84
N LEU A 6 6.80 -13.55 8.23
CA LEU A 6 6.92 -12.36 7.36
C LEU A 6 6.18 -12.48 6.03
N GLN A 7 6.31 -13.62 5.33
CA GLN A 7 5.58 -13.85 4.07
C GLN A 7 4.07 -13.92 4.31
N SER A 8 3.64 -14.55 5.42
CA SER A 8 2.22 -14.65 5.77
C SER A 8 1.62 -13.29 6.11
N GLU A 9 2.35 -12.44 6.83
CA GLU A 9 1.91 -11.09 7.18
C GLU A 9 1.88 -10.18 5.95
N THR A 10 2.88 -10.31 5.07
CA THR A 10 2.93 -9.54 3.82
C THR A 10 1.79 -9.95 2.88
N HIS A 11 1.52 -11.25 2.76
CA HIS A 11 0.41 -11.76 1.96
C HIS A 11 -0.94 -11.34 2.53
N ARG A 12 -1.08 -11.29 3.87
CA ARG A 12 -2.28 -10.81 4.53
C ARG A 12 -2.49 -9.30 4.31
N LEU A 13 -1.44 -8.50 4.39
CA LEU A 13 -1.49 -7.06 4.11
C LEU A 13 -1.86 -6.78 2.64
N LEU A 14 -1.31 -7.56 1.71
CA LEU A 14 -1.67 -7.48 0.29
C LEU A 14 -3.15 -7.84 0.06
N ASP A 15 -3.65 -8.88 0.72
CA ASP A 15 -5.07 -9.28 0.63
C ASP A 15 -6.01 -8.23 1.23
N GLU A 16 -5.64 -7.62 2.35
CA GLU A 16 -6.40 -6.52 2.97
C GLU A 16 -6.42 -5.30 2.04
N MET A 17 -5.27 -4.94 1.45
CA MET A 17 -5.17 -3.84 0.49
C MET A 17 -5.93 -4.11 -0.81
N ASP A 18 -5.91 -5.35 -1.32
CA ASP A 18 -6.66 -5.71 -2.54
C ASP A 18 -8.17 -5.56 -2.31
N LYS A 19 -8.68 -6.06 -1.18
CA LYS A 19 -10.08 -5.90 -0.77
C LYS A 19 -10.47 -4.43 -0.61
N GLU A 20 -9.63 -3.64 0.04
CA GLU A 20 -9.84 -2.19 0.17
C GLU A 20 -9.81 -1.48 -1.19
N SER A 21 -8.94 -1.91 -2.11
CA SER A 21 -8.83 -1.33 -3.45
C SER A 21 -10.05 -1.65 -4.34
N GLN A 22 -10.64 -2.84 -4.21
CA GLN A 22 -11.87 -3.21 -4.91
C GLN A 22 -13.08 -2.39 -4.43
N ALA A 23 -13.11 -2.05 -3.13
CA ALA A 23 -14.10 -1.12 -2.59
C ALA A 23 -13.85 0.33 -3.07
N TYR A 24 -12.59 0.68 -3.35
CA TYR A 24 -12.18 1.99 -3.85
C TYR A 24 -12.33 2.09 -5.38
N LYS A 25 -13.57 2.07 -5.88
CA LYS A 25 -13.84 2.32 -7.30
C LYS A 25 -13.27 3.68 -7.69
N PRO A 26 -12.43 3.77 -8.75
CA PRO A 26 -11.99 5.05 -9.25
C PRO A 26 -13.24 5.85 -9.65
N PRO A 27 -13.35 7.11 -9.23
CA PRO A 27 -14.52 7.92 -9.53
C PRO A 27 -14.68 8.02 -11.05
N MET A 28 -15.83 7.57 -11.57
CA MET A 28 -16.21 7.66 -12.98
C MET A 28 -16.43 9.13 -13.34
N GLY A 29 -15.35 9.84 -13.67
CA GLY A 29 -15.37 11.24 -14.09
C GLY A 29 -13.96 11.86 -14.12
N LEU A 30 -13.59 12.44 -15.27
CA LEU A 30 -12.27 13.07 -15.52
C LEU A 30 -11.87 14.14 -14.47
N GLY A 31 -12.85 14.76 -13.79
CA GLY A 31 -12.61 15.77 -12.74
C GLY A 31 -12.07 15.20 -11.41
N PHE A 32 -12.28 13.92 -11.13
CA PHE A 32 -11.89 13.29 -9.87
C PHE A 32 -10.62 12.43 -9.97
N VAL A 33 -10.12 12.21 -11.19
CA VAL A 33 -8.89 11.45 -11.47
C VAL A 33 -7.66 12.15 -10.89
N LYS A 34 -7.58 13.48 -10.97
CA LYS A 34 -6.45 14.26 -10.44
C LYS A 34 -6.33 14.15 -8.91
N PRO A 35 -7.37 14.46 -8.11
CA PRO A 35 -7.31 14.26 -6.65
C PRO A 35 -7.02 12.80 -6.24
N TRP A 36 -7.56 11.85 -7.01
CA TRP A 36 -7.36 10.41 -6.77
C TRP A 36 -5.90 10.00 -6.98
N LEU A 37 -5.29 10.38 -8.12
CA LEU A 37 -3.87 10.17 -8.40
C LEU A 37 -2.97 10.81 -7.34
N THR A 38 -3.30 12.03 -6.88
CA THR A 38 -2.53 12.68 -5.81
C THR A 38 -2.57 11.87 -4.52
N LYS A 39 -3.74 11.34 -4.14
CA LYS A 39 -3.88 10.50 -2.94
C LYS A 39 -3.14 9.17 -3.07
N THR A 40 -3.24 8.48 -4.20
CA THR A 40 -2.53 7.20 -4.43
C THR A 40 -1.02 7.39 -4.47
N VAL A 41 -0.52 8.43 -5.15
CA VAL A 41 0.91 8.76 -5.16
C VAL A 41 1.41 9.10 -3.76
N TRP A 42 0.64 9.84 -2.97
CA TRP A 42 1.00 10.16 -1.59
C TRP A 42 1.07 8.91 -0.70
N LEU A 43 0.08 8.01 -0.83
CA LEU A 43 0.06 6.74 -0.11
C LEU A 43 1.28 5.88 -0.46
N PHE A 44 1.62 5.79 -1.75
CA PHE A 44 2.78 5.03 -2.22
C PHE A 44 4.09 5.62 -1.70
N LYS A 45 4.20 6.95 -1.66
CA LYS A 45 5.36 7.65 -1.09
C LYS A 45 5.51 7.39 0.41
N ALA A 46 4.42 7.46 1.17
CA ALA A 46 4.42 7.19 2.60
C ALA A 46 4.78 5.73 2.91
N PHE A 47 4.29 4.79 2.10
CA PHE A 47 4.62 3.38 2.20
C PHE A 47 6.12 3.13 1.95
N ASN A 48 6.66 3.66 0.85
CA ASN A 48 8.10 3.54 0.55
C ASN A 48 8.98 4.20 1.62
N GLN A 49 8.53 5.29 2.24
CA GLN A 49 9.26 5.93 3.32
C GLN A 49 9.29 5.06 4.59
N ARG A 50 8.21 4.35 4.89
CA ARG A 50 8.17 3.36 5.99
C ARG A 50 9.02 2.13 5.68
N LEU A 51 9.01 1.64 4.44
CA LEU A 51 9.88 0.54 4.02
C LEU A 51 11.37 0.91 4.14
N ASN A 52 11.77 2.08 3.63
CA ASN A 52 13.15 2.56 3.77
C ASN A 52 13.57 2.74 5.23
N ALA A 53 12.66 3.19 6.11
CA ALA A 53 12.95 3.30 7.54
C ALA A 53 13.20 1.92 8.16
N LEU A 54 12.35 0.93 7.84
CA LEU A 54 12.51 -0.45 8.31
C LEU A 54 13.76 -1.13 7.76
N GLU A 55 14.15 -0.87 6.51
CA GLU A 55 15.41 -1.36 5.95
C GLU A 55 16.62 -0.75 6.66
N LYS A 56 16.55 0.55 6.99
CA LYS A 56 17.62 1.27 7.68
C LYS A 56 17.77 0.89 9.15
N GLU A 57 16.70 0.49 9.83
CA GLU A 57 16.75 -0.07 11.19
C GLU A 57 17.39 -1.46 11.24
N ARG A 58 17.51 -2.14 10.09
CA ARG A 58 17.98 -3.52 9.99
C ARG A 58 19.41 -3.64 9.47
N SER A 59 20.03 -2.53 9.07
CA SER A 59 21.41 -2.44 8.56
C SER A 59 22.34 -1.72 9.54
#